data_AF-A0A819R9L1-F1
#
_entry.id   AF-A0A819R9L1-F1
#
_cell.length_a   1.000
_cell.length_b   1.000
_cell.length_c   1.000
_cell.angle_alpha   90.00
_cell.angle_beta   90.00
_cell.angle_gamma   90.00
#
_symmetry.space_group_name_H-M   'P 1'
#
loop_
_entity.id
_entity.type
_entity.pdbx_description
1 polymer ?
#
loop_
_entity_poly.entity_id
_entity_poly.type
_entity_poly.pdbx_seq_one_letter_code
_entity_poly.pdbx_strand_id
1 'polypeptide(L)' 'VIHKAFIDVNEQGSEAAAATAVIMTRESCLIHRKSDPIEFKADRPFLFYIRETRQNLTLFTGVFLTAAKLSS' A
#
# COMPACT_ATOMS: atom_id res chain seq x y z
N VAL A 1 -19.56 12.77 -21.48
CA VAL A 1 -18.29 12.02 -21.40
C VAL A 1 -18.38 11.09 -20.20
N ILE A 2 -18.20 9.78 -20.39
CA ILE A 2 -18.25 8.77 -19.30
C ILE A 2 -16.83 8.30 -19.05
N HIS A 3 -16.38 8.36 -17.79
CA HIS A 3 -15.07 7.85 -17.37
C HIS A 3 -15.29 6.73 -16.36
N LYS A 4 -14.85 5.51 -16.70
CA LYS A 4 -14.95 4.32 -15.84
C LYS A 4 -13.53 3.80 -15.61
N ALA A 5 -13.17 3.67 -14.34
CA ALA A 5 -11.89 3.14 -13.89
C ALA A 5 -12.12 1.93 -12.97
N PHE A 6 -11.19 0.99 -12.98
CA PHE A 6 -11.18 -0.17 -12.11
C PHE A 6 -9.79 -0.30 -11.47
N ILE A 7 -9.74 -0.54 -10.17
CA ILE A 7 -8.51 -0.69 -9.39
C ILE A 7 -8.58 -2.04 -8.69
N ASP A 8 -7.59 -2.88 -8.91
CA ASP A 8 -7.39 -4.13 -8.20
C ASP A 8 -6.13 -4.01 -7.35
N VAL A 9 -6.25 -4.34 -6.06
CA VAL A 9 -5.14 -4.31 -5.11
C VAL A 9 -5.00 -5.72 -4.57
N ASN A 10 -3.91 -6.38 -4.97
CA ASN A 10 -3.57 -7.72 -4.55
C ASN A 10 -2.08 -7.76 -4.17
N GLU A 11 -1.68 -8.86 -3.55
CA GLU A 11 -0.33 -9.06 -3.04
C GLU A 11 0.71 -9.20 -4.16
N GLN A 12 0.31 -9.53 -5.39
CA GLN A 12 1.20 -9.58 -6.56
C GLN A 12 1.52 -8.19 -7.13
N GLY A 13 0.65 -7.20 -6.95
CA GLY A 13 0.93 -5.79 -7.25
C GLY A 13 2.02 -5.15 -6.36
N SER A 14 2.72 -5.98 -5.58
CA SER A 14 3.64 -5.71 -4.47
C SER A 14 4.81 -6.72 -4.45
N GLU A 15 4.99 -7.51 -5.52
CA GLU A 15 5.95 -8.61 -5.61
C GLU A 15 7.43 -8.15 -5.43
N ALA A 16 7.74 -6.91 -5.82
CA ALA A 16 9.04 -6.25 -5.56
C ALA A 16 9.21 -5.73 -4.12
N ALA A 17 8.12 -5.40 -3.42
CA ALA A 17 8.17 -5.03 -2.00
C ALA A 17 8.44 -6.26 -1.13
N ALA A 18 7.90 -7.42 -1.51
CA ALA A 18 8.19 -8.72 -0.89
C ALA A 18 9.66 -9.13 -1.07
N ALA A 19 10.22 -8.97 -2.27
CA ALA A 19 11.63 -9.29 -2.52
C ALA A 19 12.59 -8.43 -1.69
N THR A 20 12.29 -7.13 -1.52
CA THR A 20 13.11 -6.20 -0.71
C THR A 20 12.98 -6.48 0.79
N ALA A 21 11.81 -6.87 1.29
CA ALA A 21 11.64 -7.32 2.68
C ALA A 21 12.51 -8.55 2.98
N VAL A 22 12.55 -9.51 2.05
CA VAL A 22 13.38 -10.73 2.16
C VAL A 22 14.87 -10.42 2.21
N ILE A 23 15.36 -9.49 1.37
CA ILE A 23 16.77 -9.08 1.37
C ILE A 23 17.09 -8.29 2.65
N MET A 24 16.23 -7.36 3.04
CA MET A 24 16.39 -6.55 4.25
C MET A 24 16.43 -7.39 5.53
N THR A 25 15.57 -8.38 5.69
CA THR A 25 15.54 -9.26 6.88
C THR A 25 16.77 -10.15 6.96
N ARG A 26 17.28 -10.64 5.82
CA ARG A 26 18.51 -11.45 5.79
C ARG A 26 19.75 -10.66 6.19
N GLU A 27 19.88 -9.44 5.67
CA GLU A 27 21.02 -8.56 5.94
C GLU A 27 20.94 -7.94 7.36
N SER A 28 19.74 -7.60 7.85
CA SER A 28 19.55 -6.94 9.16
C SER A 28 19.80 -7.84 10.37
N CYS A 29 19.72 -9.16 10.23
CA CYS A 29 20.12 -10.09 11.31
C CYS A 29 21.62 -10.03 11.63
N LEU A 30 22.43 -9.45 10.74
CA LEU A 30 23.90 -9.42 10.88
C LEU A 30 24.42 -8.09 11.42
N ILE A 31 23.67 -6.98 11.31
CA ILE A 31 24.16 -5.64 11.66
C ILE A 31 23.13 -4.94 12.55
N HIS A 32 23.57 -4.63 13.76
CA HIS A 32 22.87 -3.85 14.78
C HIS A 32 22.19 -2.58 14.24
N ARG A 33 21.07 -2.21 14.91
CA ARG A 33 20.32 -0.94 14.84
C ARG A 33 19.20 -0.88 13.79
N LYS A 34 17.98 -1.25 14.18
CA LYS A 34 16.77 -0.70 13.56
C LYS A 34 15.77 -0.37 14.67
N SER A 35 15.38 0.90 14.74
CA SER A 35 14.17 1.35 15.42
C SER A 35 12.99 0.47 15.00
N ASP A 36 12.11 0.14 15.94
CA ASP A 36 10.97 -0.73 15.68
C ASP A 36 10.15 -0.24 14.48
N PRO A 37 9.66 -1.16 13.63
CA PRO A 37 8.83 -0.78 12.48
C PRO A 37 7.56 -0.07 12.94
N ILE A 38 7.18 0.99 12.22
CA ILE A 38 5.95 1.73 12.47
C ILE A 38 4.76 0.87 12.02
N GLU A 39 3.82 0.62 12.92
CA GLU A 39 2.59 -0.11 12.60
C GLU A 39 1.62 0.79 11.82
N PHE A 40 1.21 0.36 10.62
CA PHE A 40 0.20 1.02 9.81
C PHE A 40 -1.01 0.10 9.61
N LYS A 41 -2.17 0.53 10.10
CA LYS A 41 -3.46 -0.18 9.97
C LYS A 41 -4.45 0.67 9.16
N ALA A 42 -4.81 0.18 7.97
CA ALA A 42 -5.83 0.78 7.11
C ALA A 42 -7.22 0.16 7.36
N ASP A 43 -7.66 0.15 8.62
CA ASP A 43 -8.89 -0.50 9.09
C ASP A 43 -10.12 0.42 9.13
N ARG A 44 -9.96 1.65 8.65
CA ARG A 44 -10.97 2.71 8.62
C ARG A 44 -10.85 3.48 7.31
N PRO A 45 -11.84 4.33 6.95
CA PRO A 45 -11.80 5.06 5.70
C PRO A 45 -10.48 5.78 5.48
N PHE A 46 -9.90 5.63 4.29
CA PHE A 46 -8.62 6.22 3.93
C PHE A 46 -8.64 6.76 2.50
N LEU A 47 -7.79 7.76 2.27
CA LEU A 47 -7.50 8.30 0.95
C LEU A 47 -6.37 7.51 0.32
N PHE A 48 -6.44 7.28 -0.99
CA PHE A 48 -5.37 6.67 -1.75
C PHE A 48 -5.10 7.41 -3.05
N TYR A 49 -3.84 7.33 -3.49
CA TYR A 49 -3.36 7.91 -4.74
C TYR A 49 -2.47 6.89 -5.43
N ILE A 50 -2.72 6.64 -6.72
CA ILE A 50 -1.76 5.98 -7.61
C ILE A 50 -1.12 7.10 -8.42
N ARG A 51 0.17 7.32 -8.18
CA ARG A 51 0.91 8.44 -8.76
C ARG A 51 2.14 7.96 -9.50
N GLU A 52 2.38 8.56 -10.65
CA GLU A 52 3.67 8.54 -11.32
C GLU A 52 4.56 9.56 -10.62
N THR A 53 5.70 9.12 -10.09
CA THR A 53 6.51 9.92 -9.18
C THR A 53 7.43 10.92 -9.89
N ARG A 54 7.83 10.67 -11.16
CA ARG A 54 8.79 11.51 -11.88
C ARG A 54 8.23 12.87 -12.28
N GLN A 55 6.96 12.91 -12.71
CA GLN A 55 6.25 14.13 -13.13
C GLN A 55 5.20 14.58 -12.11
N ASN A 56 5.13 13.88 -10.97
CA ASN A 56 4.12 14.10 -9.94
C ASN A 56 2.68 14.02 -10.49
N LEU A 57 2.46 13.12 -11.44
CA LEU A 57 1.16 12.97 -12.09
C LEU A 57 0.29 12.00 -11.27
N THR A 58 -0.91 12.46 -10.92
CA THR A 58 -1.90 11.60 -10.29
C THR A 58 -2.63 10.81 -11.37
N LEU A 59 -2.44 9.50 -11.38
CA LEU A 59 -3.10 8.59 -12.31
C LEU A 59 -4.49 8.21 -11.79
N PHE A 60 -4.57 7.94 -10.48
CA PHE A 60 -5.83 7.65 -9.79
C PHE A 60 -5.84 8.30 -8.40
N THR A 61 -7.02 8.75 -7.98
CA THR A 61 -7.28 9.25 -6.63
C THR A 61 -8.64 8.75 -6.17
N GLY A 62 -8.78 8.45 -4.89
CA GLY A 62 -10.05 7.99 -4.35
C GLY A 62 -10.07 7.89 -2.83
N VAL A 63 -11.26 7.64 -2.32
CA VAL A 63 -11.52 7.29 -0.93
C VAL A 63 -11.93 5.83 -0.90
N PHE A 64 -11.25 5.03 -0.10
CA PHE A 64 -11.74 3.70 0.27
C PHE A 64 -12.62 3.85 1.51
N LEU A 65 -13.89 3.49 1.37
CA LEU A 65 -14.84 3.48 2.49
C LEU A 65 -14.96 2.05 3.01
N THR A 66 -14.68 1.87 4.30
CA THR A 66 -14.98 0.61 4.96
C THR A 66 -16.50 0.44 5.04
N ALA A 67 -17.04 -0.67 4.56
CA ALA A 67 -18.43 -1.01 4.82
C ALA A 67 -18.61 -1.21 6.34
N ALA A 68 -19.60 -0.53 6.94
CA ALA A 68 -20.03 -0.88 8.28
C ALA A 68 -20.45 -2.35 8.24
N LYS A 69 -19.87 -3.16 9.12
CA LYS A 69 -20.25 -4.57 9.29
C LYS A 69 -21.75 -4.58 9.56
N LEU A 70 -22.56 -4.90 8.54
CA LEU A 70 -23.97 -5.21 8.74
C LEU A 70 -23.96 -6.52 9.52
N SER A 71 -24.01 -6.41 10.84
CA SER A 71 -24.25 -7.53 11.74
C SER A 71 -25.56 -8.17 11.30
N SER A 72 -25.47 -9.38 10.75
CA SER A 72 -26.59 -10.32 10.79
C SER A 72 -26.79 -10.83 12.21
#